data_AF-A0A6J8BK54-F1
#
_entry.id   AF-A0A6J8BK54-F1
#
_cell.length_a   1.000
_cell.length_b   1.000
_cell.length_c   1.000
_cell.angle_alpha   90.00
_cell.angle_beta   90.00
_cell.angle_gamma   90.00
#
_symmetry.space_group_name_H-M   'P 1'
#
loop_
_entity.id
_entity.type
_entity.pdbx_description
1 polymer ?
#
loop_
_entity_poly.entity_id
_entity_poly.type
_entity_poly.pdbx_seq_one_letter_code
_entity_poly.pdbx_strand_id
1 'polypeptide(L)'
;MAPKKSFKDIISETTIDDIEEPDATKYINLLKDKIVIDQFPLKIKIIITSEFATPIAFDRIESHYSHPAKVVLTQNNLSKFYDDLIDKFKAWVDQFQERGSGFDFNSIKSVQVKLYKYEYQRASSYIPLQFKSKNIINVQNKNDNKCFLWSILAYLYPVVKKQTKSNKL
;
A
#
# COMPACT_ATOMS: atom_id res chain seq x y z
N MET A 1 -1.67 -17.95 -17.62
CA MET A 1 -0.56 -17.00 -17.34
C MET A 1 -1.19 -15.72 -16.83
N ALA A 2 -1.16 -15.46 -15.52
CA ALA A 2 -1.79 -14.27 -14.96
C ALA A 2 -1.03 -13.02 -15.45
N PRO A 3 -1.72 -11.95 -15.88
CA PRO A 3 -1.04 -10.74 -16.30
C PRO A 3 -0.27 -10.18 -15.10
N LYS A 4 1.04 -9.96 -15.27
CA LYS A 4 1.83 -9.15 -14.33
C LYS A 4 1.03 -7.87 -14.09
N LYS A 5 0.58 -7.63 -12.85
CA LYS A 5 -0.02 -6.35 -12.44
C LYS A 5 1.05 -5.28 -12.61
N SER A 6 1.11 -4.71 -13.81
CA SER A 6 1.89 -3.52 -14.10
C SER A 6 1.30 -2.41 -13.25
N PHE A 7 2.15 -1.76 -12.46
CA PHE A 7 1.86 -0.53 -11.72
C PHE A 7 1.62 0.58 -12.75
N LYS A 8 0.50 0.51 -13.47
CA LYS A 8 0.14 1.53 -14.43
C LYS A 8 -0.38 2.73 -13.65
N ASP A 9 0.28 3.85 -13.90
CA ASP A 9 -0.10 5.22 -13.55
C ASP A 9 0.49 5.71 -12.21
N ILE A 10 1.83 5.91 -12.22
CA ILE A 10 2.51 6.83 -11.30
C ILE A 10 1.97 8.24 -11.57
N ILE A 11 1.44 8.89 -10.53
CA ILE A 11 0.97 10.29 -10.59
C ILE A 11 2.17 11.22 -10.49
N SER A 12 3.02 10.97 -9.51
CA SER A 12 4.23 11.74 -9.30
C SER A 12 5.30 10.88 -8.64
N GLU A 13 6.53 11.20 -8.97
CA GLU A 13 7.71 10.72 -8.27
C GLU A 13 8.51 11.95 -7.87
N THR A 14 8.86 12.03 -6.59
CA THR A 14 9.69 13.11 -6.06
C THR A 14 10.81 12.47 -5.29
N THR A 15 12.03 12.74 -5.74
CA THR A 15 13.24 12.43 -4.98
C THR A 15 13.73 13.71 -4.37
N ILE A 16 14.04 13.67 -3.09
CA ILE A 16 14.73 14.75 -2.40
C ILE A 16 16.08 14.16 -2.00
N ASP A 17 17.14 14.66 -2.62
CA ASP A 17 18.53 14.21 -2.43
C ASP A 17 19.34 15.24 -1.63
N ASP A 18 20.58 14.87 -1.32
CA ASP A 18 21.59 15.70 -0.65
C ASP A 18 21.11 16.32 0.66
N ILE A 19 20.36 15.53 1.42
CA ILE A 19 19.95 15.92 2.76
C ILE A 19 21.04 15.44 3.72
N GLU A 20 21.47 16.34 4.59
CA GLU A 20 22.33 15.98 5.73
C GLU A 20 21.58 16.35 7.00
N GLU A 21 20.49 15.62 7.26
CA GLU A 21 19.67 15.80 8.44
C GLU A 21 19.83 14.59 9.38
N PRO A 22 20.46 14.77 10.55
CA PRO A 22 20.66 13.71 11.54
C PRO A 22 19.38 13.39 12.33
N ASP A 23 18.38 14.28 12.35
CA ASP A 23 17.08 13.98 12.97
C ASP A 23 16.02 13.58 11.93
N ALA A 24 15.70 12.29 11.91
CA ALA A 24 14.67 11.72 11.06
C ALA A 24 13.30 12.40 11.20
N THR A 25 12.97 12.89 12.40
CA THR A 25 11.68 13.53 12.70
C THR A 25 11.58 14.89 12.00
N LYS A 26 12.66 15.67 12.05
CA LYS A 26 12.75 16.97 11.39
C LYS A 26 12.61 16.84 9.87
N TYR A 27 13.23 15.80 9.30
CA TYR A 27 13.09 15.51 7.87
C TYR A 27 11.68 15.08 7.46
N ILE A 28 11.00 14.26 8.25
CA ILE A 28 9.63 13.83 7.93
C ILE A 28 8.65 15.01 7.96
N ASN A 29 8.90 16.03 8.77
CA ASN A 29 8.13 17.27 8.69
C ASN A 29 8.43 18.05 7.39
N LEU A 30 9.68 18.10 6.93
CA LEU A 30 10.02 18.65 5.61
C LEU A 30 9.33 17.89 4.46
N LEU A 31 9.19 16.56 4.57
CA LEU A 31 8.40 15.76 3.61
C LEU A 31 6.92 16.16 3.60
N LYS A 32 6.32 16.42 4.77
CA LYS A 32 4.92 16.89 4.86
C LYS A 32 4.73 18.21 4.11
N ASP A 33 5.71 19.11 4.22
CA ASP A 33 5.64 20.43 3.57
C ASP A 33 5.93 20.35 2.07
N LYS A 34 6.87 19.49 1.64
CA LYS A 34 7.27 19.35 0.23
C LYS A 34 6.29 18.55 -0.61
N ILE A 35 5.50 17.67 0.01
CA ILE A 35 4.57 16.79 -0.71
C ILE A 35 3.15 17.31 -0.49
N VAL A 36 2.71 18.20 -1.38
CA VAL A 36 1.31 18.66 -1.40
C VAL A 36 0.44 17.53 -1.95
N ILE A 37 -0.27 16.83 -1.07
CA ILE A 37 -1.21 15.77 -1.43
C ILE A 37 -2.64 16.29 -1.21
N ASP A 38 -3.29 16.70 -2.29
CA ASP A 38 -4.66 17.21 -2.30
C ASP A 38 -5.65 16.27 -3.02
N GLN A 39 -5.14 15.29 -3.77
CA GLN A 39 -5.94 14.30 -4.46
C GLN A 39 -5.99 12.99 -3.67
N PHE A 40 -7.19 12.47 -3.38
CA PHE A 40 -7.39 11.17 -2.77
C PHE A 40 -8.45 10.38 -3.55
N PRO A 41 -8.40 9.03 -3.55
CA PRO A 41 -7.45 8.18 -2.83
C PRO A 41 -6.14 7.93 -3.60
N LEU A 42 -5.08 7.63 -2.87
CA LEU A 42 -3.74 7.39 -3.42
C LEU A 42 -3.08 6.17 -2.80
N LYS A 43 -2.11 5.61 -3.51
CA LYS A 43 -1.17 4.64 -2.93
C LYS A 43 0.22 5.28 -2.86
N ILE A 44 0.83 5.24 -1.69
CA ILE A 44 2.11 5.88 -1.39
C ILE A 44 3.17 4.81 -1.19
N LYS A 45 4.34 4.97 -1.82
CA LYS A 45 5.56 4.20 -1.56
C LYS A 45 6.69 5.17 -1.21
N ILE A 46 7.37 4.90 -0.10
CA ILE A 46 8.51 5.69 0.35
C ILE A 46 9.73 4.77 0.48
N ILE A 47 10.87 5.27 0.00
CA ILE A 47 12.18 4.64 0.16
C ILE A 47 13.12 5.71 0.74
N ILE A 48 13.75 5.40 1.86
CA ILE A 48 14.69 6.28 2.55
C ILE A 48 16.08 5.67 2.45
N THR A 49 17.04 6.43 1.95
CA THR A 49 18.46 6.09 1.92
C THR A 49 19.15 6.84 3.05
N SER A 50 19.90 6.12 3.88
CA SER A 50 20.57 6.66 5.05
C SER A 50 22.03 6.25 5.06
N GLU A 51 22.88 7.16 5.50
CA GLU A 51 24.29 6.93 5.76
C GLU A 51 24.47 6.57 7.24
N PHE A 52 25.25 5.53 7.48
CA PHE A 52 25.71 5.12 8.80
C PHE A 52 27.23 5.21 8.84
N ALA A 53 27.77 5.66 9.96
CA ALA A 53 29.20 5.82 10.15
C ALA A 53 29.68 5.03 11.36
N THR A 54 30.88 4.45 11.30
CA THR A 54 31.54 3.98 12.52
C THR A 54 32.33 5.13 13.14
N PRO A 55 32.14 5.45 14.44
CA PRO A 55 32.89 6.51 15.10
C PRO A 55 34.41 6.25 15.14
N ILE A 56 34.81 4.98 15.05
CA ILE A 56 36.18 4.54 15.32
C ILE A 56 36.98 4.34 14.01
N ALA A 57 36.40 3.69 13.00
CA ALA A 57 37.09 3.40 11.75
C ALA A 57 36.83 4.45 10.65
N PHE A 58 35.96 5.44 10.91
CA PHE A 58 35.49 6.43 9.94
C PHE A 58 34.87 5.82 8.67
N ASP A 59 34.52 4.52 8.72
CA ASP A 59 33.82 3.85 7.64
C ASP A 59 32.41 4.42 7.53
N ARG A 60 31.99 4.71 6.29
CA ARG A 60 30.64 5.16 5.95
C ARG A 60 29.98 4.17 5.03
N ILE A 61 28.76 3.78 5.36
CA ILE A 61 27.96 2.87 4.54
C ILE A 61 26.58 3.46 4.31
N GLU A 62 26.02 3.16 3.14
CA GLU A 62 24.64 3.49 2.83
C GLU A 62 23.75 2.27 3.02
N SER A 63 22.54 2.53 3.52
CA SER A 63 21.51 1.51 3.70
C SER A 63 20.15 2.08 3.35
N HIS A 64 19.24 1.22 2.87
CA HIS A 64 17.93 1.64 2.38
C HIS A 64 16.80 1.03 3.21
N TYR A 65 15.93 1.91 3.70
CA TYR A 65 14.66 1.53 4.30
C TYR A 65 13.53 1.68 3.29
N SER A 66 12.80 0.58 3.04
CA SER A 66 11.68 0.56 2.11
C SER A 66 10.36 0.40 2.87
N HIS A 67 9.66 1.51 3.14
CA HIS A 67 8.40 1.45 3.87
C HIS A 67 7.33 0.69 3.07
N PRO A 68 6.49 -0.15 3.70
CA PRO A 68 5.40 -0.83 3.01
C PRO A 68 4.47 0.15 2.28
N ALA A 69 4.13 -0.15 1.02
CA ALA A 69 3.23 0.72 0.27
C ALA A 69 1.82 0.70 0.90
N LYS A 70 1.25 1.87 1.18
CA LYS A 70 -0.06 2.00 1.82
C LYS A 70 -1.02 2.81 0.98
N VAL A 71 -2.29 2.45 1.05
CA VAL A 71 -3.38 3.20 0.45
C VAL A 71 -3.87 4.23 1.45
N VAL A 72 -3.92 5.49 1.03
CA VAL A 72 -4.37 6.63 1.82
C VAL A 72 -5.64 7.17 1.19
N LEU A 73 -6.72 7.22 1.97
CA LEU A 73 -8.07 7.55 1.49
C LEU A 73 -8.47 8.98 1.84
N THR A 74 -7.86 9.56 2.88
CA THR A 74 -8.20 10.88 3.42
C THR A 74 -6.96 11.51 4.04
N GLN A 75 -7.02 12.82 4.32
CA GLN A 75 -5.96 13.54 5.03
C GLN A 75 -5.66 12.96 6.42
N ASN A 76 -6.69 12.52 7.16
CA ASN A 76 -6.48 11.89 8.47
C ASN A 76 -5.71 10.57 8.36
N ASN A 77 -5.93 9.80 7.28
CA ASN A 77 -5.14 8.60 7.02
C ASN A 77 -3.70 8.94 6.62
N LEU A 78 -3.47 10.10 6.01
CA LEU A 78 -2.13 10.56 5.64
C LEU A 78 -1.29 10.90 6.88
N SER A 79 -1.85 11.62 7.87
CA SER A 79 -1.15 11.87 9.14
C SER A 79 -0.72 10.57 9.81
N LYS A 80 -1.66 9.62 9.94
CA LYS A 80 -1.37 8.30 10.52
C LYS A 80 -0.33 7.51 9.74
N PHE A 81 -0.26 7.71 8.43
CA PHE A 81 0.77 7.11 7.58
C PHE A 81 2.15 7.67 7.92
N TYR A 82 2.28 8.99 8.12
CA TYR A 82 3.54 9.60 8.53
C TYR A 82 3.98 9.16 9.93
N ASP A 83 3.05 9.06 10.88
CA ASP A 83 3.38 8.60 12.24
C ASP A 83 3.92 7.16 12.21
N ASP A 84 3.25 6.25 11.48
CA ASP A 84 3.72 4.87 11.29
C ASP A 84 5.05 4.79 10.51
N LEU A 85 5.31 5.73 9.60
CA LEU A 85 6.58 5.83 8.90
C LEU A 85 7.71 6.17 9.87
N ILE A 86 7.52 7.18 10.72
CA ILE A 86 8.50 7.61 11.73
C ILE A 86 8.84 6.45 12.66
N ASP A 87 7.82 5.82 13.25
CA ASP A 87 8.02 4.78 14.26
C ASP A 87 8.78 3.59 13.68
N LYS A 88 8.41 3.15 12.47
CA LYS A 88 9.09 2.02 11.83
C LYS A 88 10.46 2.36 11.28
N PHE A 89 10.67 3.61 10.85
CA PHE A 89 12.00 4.04 10.44
C PHE A 89 12.96 4.08 11.64
N LYS A 90 12.52 4.63 12.78
CA LYS A 90 13.29 4.60 14.03
C LYS A 90 13.63 3.17 14.44
N ALA A 91 12.63 2.29 14.48
CA ALA A 91 12.87 0.88 14.80
C ALA A 91 13.82 0.18 13.81
N TRP A 92 13.81 0.57 12.53
CA TRP A 92 14.76 0.05 11.55
C TRP A 92 16.18 0.57 11.77
N VAL A 93 16.33 1.86 12.11
CA VAL A 93 17.61 2.47 12.48
C VAL A 93 18.18 1.75 13.72
N ASP A 94 17.38 1.62 14.78
CA ASP A 94 17.79 0.93 16.02
C ASP A 94 18.26 -0.51 15.72
N GLN A 95 17.47 -1.26 14.95
CA GLN A 95 17.85 -2.62 14.53
C GLN A 95 19.12 -2.65 13.69
N PHE A 96 19.39 -1.63 12.89
CA PHE A 96 20.60 -1.55 12.08
C PHE A 96 21.83 -1.32 12.97
N GLN A 97 21.72 -0.40 13.94
CA GLN A 97 22.78 -0.11 14.91
C GLN A 97 23.05 -1.32 15.82
N GLU A 98 22.01 -2.01 16.30
CA GLU A 98 22.13 -3.20 17.16
C GLU A 98 22.77 -4.41 16.46
N ARG A 99 22.61 -4.53 15.13
CA ARG A 99 23.13 -5.67 14.35
C ARG A 99 24.57 -5.49 13.89
N GLY A 100 25.17 -4.30 14.08
CA GLY A 100 26.40 -3.89 13.42
C GLY A 100 27.63 -3.76 14.32
N SER A 101 28.79 -3.65 13.66
CA SER A 101 30.14 -3.45 14.21
C SER A 101 30.37 -2.06 14.84
N GLY A 102 29.34 -1.43 15.45
CA GLY A 102 29.39 -0.05 15.95
C GLY A 102 29.08 1.00 14.88
N PHE A 103 28.13 0.72 13.99
CA PHE A 103 27.60 1.71 13.06
C PHE A 103 26.55 2.57 13.75
N ASP A 104 26.74 3.87 13.71
CA ASP A 104 25.79 4.87 14.19
C ASP A 104 25.11 5.57 13.02
N PHE A 105 23.83 5.89 13.22
CA PHE A 105 23.08 6.66 12.25
C PHE A 105 23.72 8.04 12.06
N ASN A 106 24.09 8.38 10.83
CA ASN A 106 24.73 9.66 10.53
C ASN A 106 23.73 10.65 9.92
N SER A 107 23.07 10.29 8.82
CA SER A 107 22.13 11.19 8.14
C SER A 107 21.22 10.47 7.14
N ILE A 108 20.09 11.08 6.80
CA ILE A 108 19.27 10.68 5.65
C ILE A 108 19.83 11.32 4.39
N LYS A 109 20.39 10.55 3.45
CA LYS A 109 20.96 11.07 2.19
C LYS A 109 19.91 11.40 1.14
N SER A 110 18.93 10.53 0.96
CA SER A 110 17.86 10.75 -0.01
C SER A 110 16.56 10.07 0.38
N VAL A 111 15.46 10.64 -0.09
CA VAL A 111 14.13 10.02 0.02
C VAL A 111 13.41 10.07 -1.31
N GLN A 112 12.96 8.89 -1.74
CA GLN A 112 12.12 8.72 -2.92
C GLN A 112 10.68 8.52 -2.48
N VAL A 113 9.78 9.39 -2.96
CA VAL A 113 8.34 9.25 -2.78
C VAL A 113 7.69 8.98 -4.11
N LYS A 114 6.98 7.86 -4.20
CA LYS A 114 6.23 7.45 -5.38
C LYS A 114 4.75 7.44 -5.05
N LEU A 115 3.98 8.28 -5.73
CA LEU A 115 2.53 8.37 -5.62
C LEU A 115 1.89 7.67 -6.82
N TYR A 116 0.96 6.76 -6.54
CA TYR A 116 0.22 6.03 -7.55
C TYR A 116 -1.25 6.37 -7.46
N LYS A 117 -1.91 6.47 -8.61
CA LYS A 117 -3.36 6.56 -8.66
C LYS A 117 -3.94 5.30 -8.03
N TYR A 118 -4.83 5.48 -7.06
CA TYR A 118 -5.54 4.36 -6.47
C TYR A 118 -6.97 4.34 -6.98
N GLU A 119 -7.27 3.39 -7.85
CA GLU A 119 -8.65 3.09 -8.19
C GLU A 119 -9.16 1.99 -7.26
N TYR A 120 -10.23 2.28 -6.53
CA TYR A 120 -10.98 1.23 -5.87
C TYR A 120 -11.36 0.20 -6.93
N GLN A 121 -10.99 -1.06 -6.70
CA GLN A 121 -11.60 -2.15 -7.46
C GLN A 121 -13.07 -2.19 -7.05
N ARG A 122 -13.91 -1.45 -7.76
CA ARG A 122 -15.35 -1.42 -7.56
C ARG A 122 -15.89 -2.79 -7.98
N ALA A 123 -15.99 -3.71 -7.03
CA ALA A 123 -16.83 -4.89 -7.16
C ALA A 123 -18.29 -4.45 -6.98
N SER A 124 -18.80 -3.64 -7.90
CA SER A 124 -20.19 -3.21 -7.92
C SER A 124 -21.01 -3.96 -8.98
N SER A 125 -20.35 -4.54 -9.98
CA SER A 125 -20.99 -5.34 -11.02
C SER A 125 -20.49 -6.78 -11.04
N TYR A 126 -21.20 -7.61 -11.81
CA TYR A 126 -20.88 -9.00 -12.06
C TYR A 126 -19.42 -9.18 -12.49
N ILE A 127 -18.70 -10.08 -11.81
CA ILE A 127 -17.34 -10.44 -12.16
C ILE A 127 -17.38 -11.82 -12.85
N PRO A 128 -16.99 -11.91 -14.13
CA PRO A 128 -16.99 -13.19 -14.84
C PRO A 128 -15.95 -14.15 -14.22
N LEU A 129 -16.38 -15.37 -13.94
CA LEU A 129 -15.49 -16.44 -13.50
C LEU A 129 -14.79 -17.06 -14.72
N GLN A 130 -13.52 -17.44 -14.55
CA GLN A 130 -12.73 -18.13 -15.58
C GLN A 130 -13.11 -19.61 -15.72
N PHE A 131 -13.92 -20.14 -14.80
CA PHE A 131 -14.35 -21.54 -14.76
C PHE A 131 -15.80 -21.64 -14.29
N LYS A 132 -16.47 -22.75 -14.61
CA LYS A 132 -17.81 -23.05 -14.10
C LYS A 132 -17.67 -23.69 -12.72
N SER A 133 -18.33 -23.11 -11.72
CA SER A 133 -18.42 -23.69 -10.37
C SER A 133 -19.87 -23.68 -9.91
N LYS A 134 -20.28 -24.78 -9.27
CA LYS A 134 -21.58 -24.87 -8.58
C LYS A 134 -21.51 -24.40 -7.12
N ASN A 135 -20.29 -24.23 -6.59
CA ASN A 135 -20.03 -23.90 -5.18
C ASN A 135 -19.78 -22.41 -4.96
N ILE A 136 -19.74 -21.60 -6.03
CA ILE A 136 -19.52 -20.17 -5.98
C ILE A 136 -20.83 -19.47 -6.35
N ILE A 137 -21.30 -18.59 -5.45
CA ILE A 137 -22.41 -17.69 -5.73
C ILE A 137 -21.88 -16.56 -6.64
N ASN A 138 -22.16 -16.66 -7.94
CA ASN A 138 -21.74 -15.67 -8.94
C ASN A 138 -22.96 -14.89 -9.45
N VAL A 139 -23.42 -13.92 -8.65
CA VAL A 139 -24.63 -13.16 -8.96
C VAL A 139 -24.45 -12.29 -10.19
N GLN A 140 -25.31 -12.50 -11.19
CA GLN A 140 -25.40 -11.66 -12.38
C GLN A 140 -26.42 -10.53 -12.18
N ASN A 141 -25.93 -9.35 -11.84
CA ASN A 141 -26.75 -8.14 -11.71
C ASN A 141 -26.81 -7.37 -13.04
N LYS A 142 -27.67 -7.82 -13.96
CA LYS A 142 -27.76 -7.24 -15.32
C LYS A 142 -28.26 -5.79 -15.36
N ASN A 143 -29.07 -5.39 -14.37
CA ASN A 143 -29.83 -4.13 -14.40
C ASN A 143 -29.41 -3.14 -13.30
N ASP A 144 -28.45 -3.48 -12.45
CA ASP A 144 -27.97 -2.61 -11.37
C ASP A 144 -26.49 -2.87 -11.05
N ASN A 145 -25.91 -2.06 -10.16
CA ASN A 145 -24.53 -2.21 -9.67
C ASN A 145 -24.50 -2.64 -8.19
N LYS A 146 -25.30 -3.65 -7.82
CA LYS A 146 -25.46 -4.13 -6.43
C LYS A 146 -25.01 -5.58 -6.23
N CYS A 147 -23.99 -6.07 -6.96
CA CYS A 147 -23.55 -7.48 -6.87
C CYS A 147 -23.15 -7.92 -5.44
N PHE A 148 -22.60 -7.03 -4.62
CA PHE A 148 -22.27 -7.31 -3.21
C PHE A 148 -23.53 -7.60 -2.39
N LEU A 149 -24.54 -6.71 -2.45
CA LEU A 149 -25.82 -6.90 -1.78
C LEU A 149 -26.48 -8.20 -2.23
N TRP A 150 -26.54 -8.43 -3.55
CA TRP A 150 -27.15 -9.63 -4.08
C TRP A 150 -26.41 -10.91 -3.70
N SER A 151 -25.08 -10.87 -3.58
CA SER A 151 -24.28 -12.02 -3.13
C SER A 151 -24.56 -12.35 -1.67
N ILE A 152 -24.70 -11.34 -0.81
CA ILE A 152 -25.11 -11.53 0.60
C ILE A 152 -26.52 -12.11 0.66
N LEU A 153 -27.49 -11.55 -0.07
CA LEU A 153 -28.86 -12.03 -0.06
C LEU A 153 -28.98 -13.47 -0.58
N ALA A 154 -28.24 -13.81 -1.65
CA ALA A 154 -28.22 -15.16 -2.20
C ALA A 154 -27.62 -16.19 -1.22
N TYR A 155 -26.67 -15.76 -0.37
CA TYR A 155 -26.11 -16.60 0.69
C TYR A 155 -27.06 -16.76 1.89
N LEU A 156 -27.67 -15.66 2.34
CA LEU A 156 -28.55 -15.65 3.53
C LEU A 156 -29.92 -16.29 3.25
N TYR A 157 -30.43 -16.18 2.02
CA TYR A 157 -31.74 -16.68 1.61
C TYR A 157 -31.61 -17.66 0.43
N PRO A 158 -30.97 -18.83 0.63
CA PRO A 158 -30.82 -19.81 -0.44
C PRO A 158 -32.17 -20.38 -0.82
N VAL A 159 -32.46 -20.42 -2.13
CA VAL A 159 -33.68 -21.06 -2.63
C VAL A 159 -33.57 -22.56 -2.42
N VAL A 160 -34.32 -23.08 -1.45
CA VAL A 160 -34.49 -24.53 -1.27
C VAL A 160 -35.22 -25.05 -2.51
N LYS A 161 -34.50 -25.69 -3.43
CA LYS A 161 -35.13 -26.39 -4.55
C LYS A 161 -35.94 -27.55 -4.01
N LYS A 162 -37.28 -27.44 -3.97
CA LYS A 162 -38.16 -28.61 -3.97
C LYS A 162 -37.79 -29.43 -5.22
N GLN A 163 -37.39 -30.68 -5.03
CA GLN A 163 -37.18 -31.62 -6.13
C GLN A 163 -38.54 -31.94 -6.76
N THR A 164 -38.99 -31.13 -7.73
CA THR A 164 -40.07 -31.55 -8.61
C THR A 164 -39.46 -32.49 -9.65
N LYS A 165 -39.70 -33.80 -9.48
CA LYS A 165 -39.56 -34.79 -10.55
C LYS A 165 -40.56 -34.41 -11.66
N SER A 166 -40.15 -33.59 -12.63
CA SER A 166 -40.95 -33.35 -13.82
C SER A 166 -40.69 -34.46 -14.83
N ASN A 167 -41.68 -35.35 -14.94
CA ASN A 167 -41.81 -36.33 -16.01
C ASN A 167 -41.70 -35.65 -17.38
N LYS A 168 -41.13 -36.40 -18.32
CA LYS A 168 -41.15 -36.17 -19.76
C LYS A 168 -42.52 -35.67 -20.23
N LEU A 169 -42.53 -34.71 -21.15
CA LEU A 169 -43.18 -34.76 -22.46
C LEU A 169 -42.46 -33.77 -23.38
#